data_AF-A0A2E8FHV2-F1
#
_entry.id   AF-A0A2E8FHV2-F1
#
_cell.length_a   1.000
_cell.length_b   1.000
_cell.length_c   1.000
_cell.angle_alpha   90.00
_cell.angle_beta   90.00
_cell.angle_gamma   90.00
#
_symmetry.space_group_name_H-M   'P 1'
#
loop_
_entity.id
_entity.type
_entity.pdbx_description
1 polymer ?
#
loop_
_entity_poly.entity_id
_entity_poly.type
_entity_poly.pdbx_seq_one_letter_code
_entity_poly.pdbx_strand_id
1 'polypeptide(L)'
;MTRGNPGMKNALLALALVLLTNRSAILVAQTVKPRRAVSKTNVRVELITDRRGAPLAAQRWARIFQRFRVPLRVRRELGSERTSVEEQTTGSLRRVTVIGRLERSGRILVAGKTFSPANSTALGKWLEGLRTFGARGDPKGQPAFGLSQGQFQELFETLAQPVKADLSGKPLSEAIRSLQIPSSYPLQLGPVTDKTTSKVPPRTNGYGLSRGSTLAAILSAAGLAFHPRRTPTGRVELVIGARDAATRSWPLGWPPRLTRLKTAPSLFKIVPVNLDKSPLLEVIDAIAVKTEVPMLIDHRAIGTSRLKLNSLTATVPAKKTSWFQLQKTITNPHHLTRDLRIDESGKPFVLVTVIQPKRARLD
;
A
#
# COMPACT_ATOMS: atom_id res chain seq x y z
N MET A 1 67.67 -59.98 6.06
CA MET A 1 67.85 -60.87 7.22
C MET A 1 66.61 -60.79 8.10
N THR A 2 65.96 -61.95 8.28
CA THR A 2 65.10 -62.41 9.39
C THR A 2 63.86 -61.64 9.86
N ARG A 3 62.69 -62.30 9.63
CA ARG A 3 61.49 -62.53 10.48
C ARG A 3 60.77 -61.28 11.05
N GLY A 4 59.45 -61.11 10.98
CA GLY A 4 58.35 -62.07 10.85
C GLY A 4 57.49 -62.07 12.13
N ASN A 5 56.39 -61.29 12.10
CA ASN A 5 55.08 -61.52 12.79
C ASN A 5 55.01 -61.42 14.34
N PRO A 6 53.82 -61.44 14.99
CA PRO A 6 52.44 -61.05 14.61
C PRO A 6 51.66 -60.23 15.69
N GLY A 7 50.51 -59.65 15.29
CA GLY A 7 49.21 -60.01 15.89
C GLY A 7 48.66 -59.32 17.16
N MET A 8 47.66 -58.45 16.93
CA MET A 8 46.34 -58.33 17.60
C MET A 8 46.21 -58.54 19.13
N LYS A 9 45.59 -57.57 19.83
CA LYS A 9 44.20 -57.67 20.36
C LYS A 9 43.76 -56.44 21.18
N ASN A 10 42.51 -56.06 20.90
CA ASN A 10 41.62 -55.04 21.50
C ASN A 10 41.55 -55.00 23.04
N ALA A 11 41.30 -53.80 23.63
CA ALA A 11 39.99 -53.37 24.18
C ALA A 11 40.08 -52.41 25.40
N LEU A 12 39.08 -51.51 25.50
CA LEU A 12 38.60 -50.69 26.64
C LEU A 12 39.43 -49.44 27.04
N LEU A 13 38.89 -48.26 27.42
CA LEU A 13 37.59 -47.58 27.32
C LEU A 13 37.78 -46.15 27.89
N ALA A 14 36.84 -45.23 27.58
CA ALA A 14 36.48 -43.98 28.30
C ALA A 14 37.14 -42.61 27.92
N LEU A 15 36.38 -41.87 27.08
CA LEU A 15 35.71 -40.58 27.37
C LEU A 15 36.49 -39.26 27.61
N ALA A 16 36.39 -38.32 26.65
CA ALA A 16 36.03 -36.87 26.77
C ALA A 16 36.44 -36.11 25.48
N LEU A 17 35.59 -35.96 24.46
CA LEU A 17 34.61 -34.86 24.25
C LEU A 17 35.22 -33.48 23.89
N VAL A 18 35.53 -33.23 22.60
CA VAL A 18 35.29 -31.93 21.93
C VAL A 18 34.93 -32.19 20.46
N LEU A 19 33.66 -31.96 20.14
CA LEU A 19 33.06 -32.00 18.80
C LEU A 19 33.19 -30.62 18.13
N LEU A 20 33.77 -30.55 16.93
CA LEU A 20 33.52 -29.46 15.97
C LEU A 20 33.35 -30.08 14.57
N THR A 21 32.11 -30.45 14.27
CA THR A 21 31.66 -30.96 12.99
C THR A 21 31.49 -29.82 11.98
N ASN A 22 32.30 -29.82 10.93
CA ASN A 22 32.04 -29.08 9.69
C ASN A 22 30.85 -29.74 8.97
N ARG A 23 29.65 -29.17 9.12
CA ARG A 23 28.46 -29.58 8.36
C ARG A 23 28.26 -28.65 7.17
N SER A 24 28.45 -29.23 5.98
CA SER A 24 28.02 -28.72 4.69
C SER A 24 26.59 -28.19 4.76
N ALA A 25 26.40 -26.92 4.43
CA ALA A 25 25.09 -26.32 4.28
C ALA A 25 24.43 -26.87 3.00
N ILE A 26 23.59 -27.88 3.17
CA ILE A 26 22.63 -28.32 2.15
C ILE A 26 21.68 -27.14 1.91
N LEU A 27 21.75 -26.57 0.72
CA LEU A 27 20.79 -25.59 0.22
C LEU A 27 19.45 -26.33 0.06
N VAL A 28 18.59 -26.25 1.08
CA VAL A 28 17.19 -26.67 0.95
C VAL A 28 16.51 -25.63 0.06
N ALA A 29 16.54 -25.88 -1.25
CA ALA A 29 15.62 -25.27 -2.18
C ALA A 29 14.22 -25.66 -1.75
N GLN A 30 13.54 -24.76 -1.03
CA GLN A 30 12.13 -24.92 -0.73
C GLN A 30 11.38 -24.87 -2.06
N THR A 31 11.09 -26.04 -2.62
CA THR A 31 10.13 -26.20 -3.70
C THR A 31 8.78 -25.73 -3.16
N VAL A 32 8.43 -24.47 -3.43
CA VAL A 32 7.08 -23.95 -3.24
C VAL A 32 6.18 -24.81 -4.13
N LYS A 33 5.50 -25.81 -3.53
CA LYS A 33 4.43 -26.54 -4.21
C LYS A 33 3.43 -25.49 -4.71
N PRO A 34 3.20 -25.35 -6.04
CA PRO A 34 2.20 -24.43 -6.53
C PRO A 34 0.85 -24.85 -5.96
N ARG A 35 0.30 -24.01 -5.07
CA ARG A 35 -1.04 -24.20 -4.53
C ARG A 35 -2.01 -24.16 -5.71
N ARG A 36 -2.69 -25.29 -5.96
CA ARG A 36 -3.56 -25.54 -7.12
C ARG A 36 -4.33 -24.27 -7.54
N ALA A 37 -4.12 -23.88 -8.80
CA ALA A 37 -4.84 -22.79 -9.45
C ALA A 37 -6.35 -23.06 -9.38
N VAL A 38 -7.13 -22.03 -9.03
CA VAL A 38 -8.59 -22.05 -9.20
C VAL A 38 -8.84 -22.04 -10.72
N SER A 39 -9.19 -23.18 -11.30
CA SER A 39 -9.26 -23.34 -12.75
C SER A 39 -10.61 -22.94 -13.35
N LYS A 40 -11.66 -22.73 -12.55
CA LYS A 40 -13.00 -22.39 -13.06
C LYS A 40 -13.82 -21.54 -12.08
N THR A 41 -14.30 -20.39 -12.53
CA THR A 41 -15.25 -19.53 -11.80
C THR A 41 -16.61 -19.54 -12.49
N ASN A 42 -17.65 -19.99 -11.79
CA ASN A 42 -19.03 -19.95 -12.24
C ASN A 42 -19.76 -18.77 -11.59
N VAL A 43 -20.20 -17.81 -12.40
CA VAL A 43 -21.03 -16.68 -11.96
C VAL A 43 -22.50 -16.99 -12.26
N ARG A 44 -23.38 -16.76 -11.29
CA ARG A 44 -24.85 -16.79 -11.43
C ARG A 44 -25.42 -15.50 -10.88
N VAL A 45 -26.51 -15.02 -11.49
CA VAL A 45 -27.23 -13.84 -11.01
C VAL A 45 -28.66 -14.20 -10.65
N GLU A 46 -29.10 -13.74 -9.49
CA GLU A 46 -30.48 -13.74 -9.04
C GLU A 46 -30.98 -12.29 -8.92
N LEU A 47 -32.11 -11.98 -9.56
CA LEU A 47 -32.76 -10.68 -9.44
C LEU A 47 -34.04 -10.83 -8.63
N ILE A 48 -34.11 -10.14 -7.51
CA ILE A 48 -35.32 -9.99 -6.72
C ILE A 48 -36.17 -8.82 -7.23
N THR A 49 -37.47 -9.04 -7.38
CA THR A 49 -38.45 -8.00 -7.70
C THR A 49 -39.33 -7.70 -6.48
N ASP A 50 -39.93 -6.51 -6.46
CA ASP A 50 -40.98 -6.17 -5.50
C ASP A 50 -42.25 -7.02 -5.69
N ARG A 51 -43.25 -6.83 -4.82
CA ARG A 51 -44.53 -7.57 -4.84
C ARG A 51 -45.32 -7.39 -6.15
N ARG A 52 -45.17 -6.27 -6.84
CA ARG A 52 -45.85 -5.99 -8.12
C ARG A 52 -45.13 -6.63 -9.31
N GLY A 53 -43.85 -6.98 -9.14
CA GLY A 53 -43.04 -7.62 -10.16
C GLY A 53 -42.65 -6.66 -11.30
N ALA A 54 -41.79 -7.13 -12.20
CA ALA A 54 -41.38 -6.37 -13.39
C ALA A 54 -41.22 -7.31 -14.61
N PRO A 55 -42.30 -7.98 -15.07
CA PRO A 55 -42.21 -9.09 -16.03
C PRO A 55 -41.59 -8.70 -17.38
N LEU A 56 -41.96 -7.54 -17.93
CA LEU A 56 -41.39 -7.04 -19.19
C LEU A 56 -39.89 -6.71 -19.05
N ALA A 57 -39.49 -6.11 -17.93
CA ALA A 57 -38.08 -5.82 -17.65
C ALA A 57 -37.28 -7.11 -17.42
N ALA A 58 -37.86 -8.09 -16.74
CA ALA A 58 -37.25 -9.40 -16.51
C ALA A 58 -36.98 -10.14 -17.83
N GLN A 59 -37.94 -10.15 -18.75
CA GLN A 59 -37.78 -10.76 -20.07
C GLN A 59 -36.69 -10.05 -20.89
N ARG A 60 -36.62 -8.71 -20.80
CA ARG A 60 -35.57 -7.92 -21.46
C ARG A 60 -34.18 -8.28 -20.93
N TRP A 61 -34.04 -8.39 -19.61
CA TRP A 61 -32.78 -8.78 -18.99
C TRP A 61 -32.40 -10.23 -19.28
N ALA A 62 -33.35 -11.16 -19.34
CA ALA A 62 -33.07 -12.54 -19.74
C ALA A 62 -32.39 -12.62 -21.12
N ARG A 63 -32.88 -11.87 -22.11
CA ARG A 63 -32.25 -11.78 -23.45
C ARG A 63 -30.84 -11.18 -23.41
N ILE A 64 -30.62 -10.18 -22.54
CA ILE A 64 -29.29 -9.57 -22.37
C ILE A 64 -28.31 -10.56 -21.73
N PHE A 65 -28.72 -11.26 -20.67
CA PHE A 65 -27.88 -12.21 -19.92
C PHE A 65 -27.49 -13.45 -20.75
N GLN A 66 -28.34 -13.86 -21.70
CA GLN A 66 -28.00 -14.91 -22.68
C GLN A 66 -26.72 -14.57 -23.45
N ARG A 67 -26.51 -13.30 -23.83
CA ARG A 67 -25.32 -12.85 -24.56
C ARG A 67 -24.04 -12.99 -23.72
N PHE A 68 -24.15 -12.81 -22.41
CA PHE A 68 -23.01 -12.96 -21.48
C PHE A 68 -22.77 -14.41 -21.06
N ARG A 69 -23.64 -15.35 -21.47
CA ARG A 69 -23.61 -16.75 -21.05
C ARG A 69 -23.59 -16.90 -19.52
N VAL A 70 -24.29 -16.02 -18.80
CA VAL A 70 -24.39 -16.05 -17.34
C VAL A 70 -25.83 -16.44 -16.97
N PRO A 71 -26.04 -17.51 -16.19
CA PRO A 71 -27.37 -17.90 -15.74
C PRO A 71 -28.03 -16.79 -14.93
N LEU A 72 -29.25 -16.41 -15.33
CA LEU A 72 -30.10 -15.44 -14.66
C LEU A 72 -31.35 -16.13 -14.12
N ARG A 73 -31.65 -15.92 -12.84
CA ARG A 73 -32.94 -16.25 -12.23
C ARG A 73 -33.61 -14.96 -11.78
N VAL A 74 -34.86 -14.73 -12.18
CA VAL A 74 -35.66 -13.62 -11.64
C VAL A 74 -36.73 -14.22 -10.74
N ARG A 75 -36.85 -13.70 -9.52
CA ARG A 75 -37.83 -14.19 -8.53
C ARG A 75 -38.34 -13.05 -7.65
N ARG A 76 -39.41 -13.33 -6.90
CA ARG A 76 -39.86 -12.41 -5.86
C ARG A 76 -38.90 -12.45 -4.67
N GLU A 77 -38.79 -11.32 -4.00
CA GLU A 77 -38.06 -11.18 -2.73
C GLU A 77 -38.65 -12.14 -1.68
N LEU A 78 -37.77 -12.85 -0.95
CA LEU A 78 -38.14 -13.71 0.17
C LEU A 78 -37.78 -12.98 1.47
N GLY A 79 -38.79 -12.49 2.20
CA GLY A 79 -38.57 -11.74 3.45
C GLY A 79 -37.90 -10.38 3.21
N SER A 80 -36.78 -10.12 3.88
CA SER A 80 -36.02 -8.85 3.87
C SER A 80 -34.67 -8.97 3.16
N GLU A 81 -34.66 -9.69 2.04
CA GLU A 81 -33.45 -10.03 1.29
C GLU A 81 -32.78 -8.79 0.66
N ARG A 82 -31.46 -8.68 0.81
CA ARG A 82 -30.68 -7.52 0.34
C ARG A 82 -29.81 -7.90 -0.84
N THR A 83 -29.43 -6.90 -1.64
CA THR A 83 -28.46 -7.11 -2.72
C THR A 83 -27.10 -7.53 -2.14
N SER A 84 -26.52 -8.62 -2.63
CA SER A 84 -25.25 -9.16 -2.17
C SER A 84 -24.44 -9.74 -3.33
N VAL A 85 -23.15 -9.97 -3.11
CA VAL A 85 -22.37 -10.84 -3.99
C VAL A 85 -21.62 -11.81 -3.11
N GLU A 86 -21.99 -13.08 -3.19
CA GLU A 86 -21.49 -14.14 -2.34
C GLU A 86 -20.54 -15.04 -3.13
N GLU A 87 -19.50 -15.53 -2.44
CA GLU A 87 -18.52 -16.43 -3.02
C GLU A 87 -18.44 -17.71 -2.18
N GLN A 88 -18.60 -18.85 -2.85
CA GLN A 88 -18.38 -20.17 -2.28
C GLN A 88 -17.29 -20.88 -3.08
N THR A 89 -16.30 -21.45 -2.41
CA THR A 89 -15.24 -22.21 -3.06
C THR A 89 -15.36 -23.68 -2.64
N THR A 90 -15.52 -24.57 -3.62
CA THR A 90 -15.58 -26.02 -3.42
C THR A 90 -14.52 -26.67 -4.31
N GLY A 91 -13.42 -27.13 -3.71
CA GLY A 91 -12.27 -27.67 -4.45
C GLY A 91 -11.63 -26.61 -5.36
N SER A 92 -11.53 -26.89 -6.66
CA SER A 92 -11.02 -25.96 -7.69
C SER A 92 -12.10 -25.05 -8.30
N LEU A 93 -13.37 -25.26 -7.95
CA LEU A 93 -14.51 -24.51 -8.48
C LEU A 93 -14.87 -23.36 -7.54
N ARG A 94 -14.86 -22.14 -8.08
CA ARG A 94 -15.38 -20.95 -7.40
C ARG A 94 -16.77 -20.64 -7.92
N ARG A 95 -17.75 -20.54 -7.02
CA ARG A 95 -19.13 -20.13 -7.34
C ARG A 95 -19.36 -18.73 -6.81
N VAL A 96 -19.75 -17.82 -7.70
CA VAL A 96 -20.12 -16.45 -7.36
C VAL A 96 -21.61 -16.29 -7.61
N THR A 97 -22.36 -15.97 -6.56
CA THR A 97 -23.80 -15.70 -6.62
C THR A 97 -24.01 -14.21 -6.42
N VAL A 98 -24.53 -13.52 -7.43
CA VAL A 98 -24.95 -12.12 -7.33
C VAL A 98 -26.43 -12.09 -7.00
N ILE A 99 -26.80 -11.47 -5.89
CA ILE A 99 -28.19 -11.11 -5.59
C ILE A 99 -28.35 -9.62 -5.90
N GLY A 100 -29.15 -9.32 -6.92
CA GLY A 100 -29.49 -7.97 -7.35
C GLY A 100 -30.99 -7.70 -7.22
N ARG A 101 -31.38 -6.43 -7.29
CA ARG A 101 -32.79 -6.00 -7.31
C ARG A 101 -33.13 -5.46 -8.69
N LEU A 102 -34.24 -5.92 -9.26
CA LEU A 102 -34.80 -5.38 -10.49
C LEU A 102 -35.84 -4.33 -10.13
N GLU A 103 -35.54 -3.06 -10.44
CA GLU A 103 -36.43 -1.94 -10.19
C GLU A 103 -37.56 -1.87 -11.23
N ARG A 104 -38.62 -1.15 -10.89
CA ARG A 104 -39.72 -0.81 -11.82
C ARG A 104 -39.25 0.00 -13.03
N SER A 105 -38.20 0.79 -12.86
CA SER A 105 -37.52 1.53 -13.94
C SER A 105 -36.91 0.59 -15.00
N GLY A 106 -36.86 -0.71 -14.73
CA GLY A 106 -36.19 -1.71 -15.55
C GLY A 106 -34.67 -1.72 -15.36
N ARG A 107 -34.14 -0.98 -14.38
CA ARG A 107 -32.72 -1.02 -14.01
C ARG A 107 -32.45 -2.15 -13.01
N ILE A 108 -31.24 -2.68 -13.06
CA ILE A 108 -30.74 -3.63 -12.06
C ILE A 108 -29.86 -2.89 -11.08
N LEU A 109 -30.15 -3.06 -9.80
CA LEU A 109 -29.28 -2.72 -8.68
C LEU A 109 -28.54 -3.97 -8.22
N VAL A 110 -27.24 -3.88 -8.04
CA VAL A 110 -26.41 -4.90 -7.39
C VAL A 110 -25.53 -4.20 -6.35
N ALA A 111 -24.80 -4.95 -5.52
CA ALA A 111 -23.96 -4.37 -4.48
C ALA A 111 -23.04 -3.24 -5.02
N GLY A 112 -23.38 -1.99 -4.70
CA GLY A 112 -22.62 -0.79 -5.07
C GLY A 112 -22.68 -0.38 -6.55
N LYS A 113 -23.52 -0.98 -7.40
CA LYS A 113 -23.63 -0.61 -8.83
C LYS A 113 -25.07 -0.68 -9.35
N THR A 114 -25.33 0.12 -10.38
CA THR A 114 -26.62 0.14 -11.09
C THR A 114 -26.40 0.02 -12.59
N PHE A 115 -27.16 -0.85 -13.24
CA PHE A 115 -27.09 -1.06 -14.68
C PHE A 115 -28.45 -0.81 -15.34
N SER A 116 -28.44 -0.12 -16.48
CA SER A 116 -29.62 0.04 -17.33
C SER A 116 -29.53 -0.91 -18.52
N PRO A 117 -30.67 -1.31 -19.12
CA PRO A 117 -30.68 -2.11 -20.35
C PRO A 117 -29.92 -1.43 -21.50
N ALA A 118 -29.98 -0.10 -21.58
CA ALA A 118 -29.30 0.71 -22.58
C ALA A 118 -27.76 0.66 -22.46
N ASN A 119 -27.22 0.41 -21.27
CA ASN A 119 -25.79 0.26 -21.02
C ASN A 119 -25.43 -1.18 -20.58
N SER A 120 -25.95 -2.17 -21.30
CA SER A 120 -25.72 -3.58 -21.02
C SER A 120 -24.25 -4.00 -21.18
N THR A 121 -23.46 -3.30 -22.00
CA THR A 121 -22.02 -3.55 -22.17
C THR A 121 -21.24 -3.36 -20.86
N ALA A 122 -21.58 -2.36 -20.04
CA ALA A 122 -20.96 -2.16 -18.74
C ALA A 122 -21.26 -3.30 -17.76
N LEU A 123 -22.47 -3.87 -17.83
CA LEU A 123 -22.83 -5.06 -17.05
C LEU A 123 -22.01 -6.28 -17.49
N GLY A 124 -21.88 -6.51 -18.80
CA GLY A 124 -21.07 -7.61 -19.34
C GLY A 124 -19.61 -7.56 -18.86
N LYS A 125 -18.98 -6.38 -18.94
CA LYS A 125 -17.62 -6.16 -18.40
C LYS A 125 -17.53 -6.44 -16.90
N TRP A 126 -18.54 -6.03 -16.14
CA TRP A 126 -18.57 -6.30 -14.69
C TRP A 126 -18.73 -7.79 -14.38
N LEU A 127 -19.57 -8.52 -15.10
CA LEU A 127 -19.75 -9.97 -14.95
C LEU A 127 -18.47 -10.74 -15.33
N GLU A 128 -17.75 -10.32 -16.37
CA GLU A 128 -16.41 -10.86 -16.68
C GLU A 128 -15.39 -10.56 -15.59
N GLY A 129 -15.48 -9.38 -14.98
CA GLY A 129 -14.72 -9.05 -13.77
C GLY A 129 -15.02 -10.02 -12.63
N LEU A 130 -16.27 -10.43 -12.42
CA LEU A 130 -16.63 -11.44 -11.41
C LEU A 130 -16.10 -12.83 -11.76
N ARG A 131 -16.09 -13.22 -13.05
CA ARG A 131 -15.48 -14.47 -13.52
C ARG A 131 -13.97 -14.51 -13.23
N THR A 132 -13.31 -13.38 -13.46
CA THR A 132 -11.85 -13.26 -13.34
C THR A 132 -11.41 -13.07 -11.89
N PHE A 133 -12.14 -12.26 -11.11
CA PHE A 133 -11.70 -11.75 -9.82
C PHE A 133 -12.59 -12.14 -8.62
N GLY A 134 -13.66 -12.93 -8.85
CA GLY A 134 -14.58 -13.40 -7.81
C GLY A 134 -15.64 -12.36 -7.39
N ALA A 135 -16.39 -12.66 -6.32
CA ALA A 135 -17.48 -11.82 -5.81
C ALA A 135 -17.07 -10.37 -5.49
N ARG A 136 -15.78 -10.17 -5.27
CA ARG A 136 -15.18 -8.88 -4.93
C ARG A 136 -14.93 -7.97 -6.15
N GLY A 137 -15.25 -8.42 -7.39
CA GLY A 137 -15.26 -7.60 -8.62
C GLY A 137 -13.90 -7.11 -9.14
N ASP A 138 -13.88 -6.46 -10.30
CA ASP A 138 -12.67 -5.90 -10.91
C ASP A 138 -12.01 -4.82 -10.00
N PRO A 139 -10.71 -4.97 -9.65
CA PRO A 139 -9.94 -3.97 -8.92
C PRO A 139 -10.01 -2.56 -9.53
N LYS A 140 -10.14 -2.42 -10.85
CA LYS A 140 -10.18 -1.10 -11.53
C LYS A 140 -11.40 -0.26 -11.16
N GLY A 141 -12.46 -0.86 -10.62
CA GLY A 141 -13.68 -0.17 -10.23
C GLY A 141 -13.76 0.25 -8.77
N GLN A 142 -12.72 0.05 -7.95
CA GLN A 142 -12.73 0.38 -6.53
C GLN A 142 -11.81 1.59 -6.24
N PRO A 143 -12.31 2.62 -5.54
CA PRO A 143 -11.61 3.91 -5.41
C PRO A 143 -10.32 3.88 -4.59
N ALA A 144 -10.01 2.80 -3.87
CA ALA A 144 -8.81 2.67 -3.02
C ALA A 144 -7.94 1.48 -3.49
N PHE A 145 -7.26 1.64 -4.63
CA PHE A 145 -6.28 0.66 -5.15
C PHE A 145 -6.85 -0.70 -5.56
N GLY A 146 -8.14 -0.80 -5.85
CA GLY A 146 -8.73 -2.09 -6.22
C GLY A 146 -8.92 -3.08 -5.07
N LEU A 147 -8.93 -2.56 -3.84
CA LEU A 147 -9.26 -3.29 -2.63
C LEU A 147 -10.70 -3.03 -2.19
N SER A 148 -11.34 -4.03 -1.58
CA SER A 148 -12.59 -3.79 -0.85
C SER A 148 -12.33 -2.90 0.37
N GLN A 149 -13.37 -2.26 0.90
CA GLN A 149 -13.25 -1.39 2.07
C GLN A 149 -12.62 -2.12 3.28
N GLY A 150 -13.06 -3.36 3.57
CA GLY A 150 -12.51 -4.16 4.66
C GLY A 150 -11.03 -4.52 4.44
N GLN A 151 -10.66 -4.89 3.21
CA GLN A 151 -9.26 -5.19 2.86
C GLN A 151 -8.37 -3.97 2.96
N PHE A 152 -8.87 -2.81 2.52
CA PHE A 152 -8.15 -1.56 2.64
C PHE A 152 -7.97 -1.19 4.11
N GLN A 153 -9.01 -1.30 4.93
CA GLN A 153 -8.94 -0.99 6.36
C GLN A 153 -7.95 -1.89 7.10
N GLU A 154 -8.00 -3.20 6.88
CA GLU A 154 -7.08 -4.17 7.50
C GLU A 154 -5.62 -3.90 7.10
N LEU A 155 -5.38 -3.61 5.82
CA LEU A 155 -4.06 -3.22 5.34
C LEU A 155 -3.61 -1.89 5.96
N PHE A 156 -4.50 -0.90 6.02
CA PHE A 156 -4.22 0.43 6.55
C PHE A 156 -3.85 0.34 8.03
N GLU A 157 -4.58 -0.42 8.83
CA GLU A 157 -4.28 -0.70 10.25
C GLU A 157 -2.96 -1.46 10.43
N THR A 158 -2.69 -2.43 9.56
CA THR A 158 -1.41 -3.17 9.57
C THR A 158 -0.23 -2.26 9.27
N LEU A 159 -0.39 -1.37 8.29
CA LEU A 159 0.63 -0.40 7.90
C LEU A 159 0.74 0.78 8.88
N ALA A 160 -0.28 1.00 9.73
CA ALA A 160 -0.27 2.01 10.79
C ALA A 160 0.69 1.70 11.93
N GLN A 161 1.17 0.45 12.05
CA GLN A 161 2.10 0.07 13.10
C GLN A 161 3.39 0.92 13.06
N PRO A 162 3.91 1.38 14.21
CA PRO A 162 5.00 2.34 14.25
C PRO A 162 6.36 1.70 13.92
N VAL A 163 7.21 2.47 13.25
CA VAL A 163 8.62 2.17 13.03
C VAL A 163 9.44 2.71 14.21
N LYS A 164 10.16 1.81 14.89
CA LYS A 164 10.94 2.14 16.10
C LYS A 164 12.41 2.42 15.84
N ALA A 165 12.90 2.15 14.62
CA ALA A 165 14.31 2.27 14.28
C ALA A 165 14.56 3.43 13.31
N ASP A 166 15.73 4.07 13.42
CA ASP A 166 16.23 4.90 12.34
C ASP A 166 16.74 4.02 11.19
N LEU A 167 16.30 4.35 9.98
CA LEU A 167 16.63 3.63 8.75
C LEU A 167 17.67 4.38 7.91
N SER A 168 18.01 5.61 8.29
CA SER A 168 19.00 6.44 7.62
C SER A 168 20.33 5.71 7.48
N GLY A 169 20.95 5.77 6.30
CA GLY A 169 22.24 5.15 5.99
C GLY A 169 22.19 3.65 5.68
N LYS A 170 21.09 2.95 6.01
CA LYS A 170 20.95 1.52 5.71
C LYS A 170 20.73 1.27 4.21
N PRO A 171 21.18 0.13 3.66
CA PRO A 171 20.75 -0.31 2.33
C PRO A 171 19.22 -0.42 2.26
N LEU A 172 18.61 -0.01 1.14
CA LEU A 172 17.15 -0.03 0.97
C LEU A 172 16.54 -1.41 1.26
N SER A 173 17.20 -2.49 0.82
CA SER A 173 16.74 -3.86 1.08
C SER A 173 16.74 -4.24 2.57
N GLU A 174 17.67 -3.72 3.36
CA GLU A 174 17.72 -3.91 4.81
C GLU A 174 16.67 -3.05 5.50
N ALA A 175 16.52 -1.79 5.08
CA ALA A 175 15.50 -0.88 5.59
C ALA A 175 14.09 -1.45 5.40
N ILE A 176 13.76 -1.97 4.20
CA ILE A 176 12.46 -2.62 3.93
C ILE A 176 12.25 -3.83 4.85
N ARG A 177 13.26 -4.69 5.03
CA ARG A 177 13.16 -5.85 5.92
C ARG A 177 12.92 -5.43 7.38
N SER A 178 13.58 -4.36 7.83
CA SER A 178 13.44 -3.86 9.20
C SER A 178 12.06 -3.27 9.52
N LEU A 179 11.26 -2.92 8.51
CA LEU A 179 9.87 -2.51 8.71
C LEU A 179 8.98 -3.66 9.19
N GLN A 180 9.42 -4.91 9.04
CA GLN A 180 8.69 -6.10 9.51
C GLN A 180 7.24 -6.12 9.00
N ILE A 181 7.05 -5.84 7.71
CA ILE A 181 5.74 -5.96 7.07
C ILE A 181 5.30 -7.44 7.19
N PRO A 182 4.10 -7.72 7.71
CA PRO A 182 3.65 -9.09 7.90
C PRO A 182 3.64 -9.89 6.59
N SER A 183 3.98 -11.17 6.68
CA SER A 183 3.98 -12.10 5.54
C SER A 183 2.60 -12.32 4.93
N SER A 184 1.51 -11.91 5.60
CA SER A 184 0.16 -11.82 5.05
C SER A 184 0.04 -10.80 3.91
N TYR A 185 0.95 -9.81 3.86
CA TYR A 185 1.07 -8.82 2.79
C TYR A 185 2.44 -8.94 2.11
N PRO A 186 2.65 -9.99 1.30
CA PRO A 186 3.95 -10.24 0.69
C PRO A 186 4.38 -9.05 -0.18
N LEU A 187 5.64 -8.64 -0.03
CA LEU A 187 6.27 -7.61 -0.84
C LEU A 187 6.77 -8.24 -2.13
N GLN A 188 6.20 -7.82 -3.26
CA GLN A 188 6.61 -8.23 -4.59
C GLN A 188 7.49 -7.13 -5.18
N LEU A 189 8.78 -7.41 -5.30
CA LEU A 189 9.71 -6.53 -6.02
C LEU A 189 9.51 -6.75 -7.52
N GLY A 190 9.15 -5.70 -8.26
CA GLY A 190 9.20 -5.71 -9.72
C GLY A 190 10.65 -5.81 -10.24
N PRO A 191 10.87 -5.67 -11.56
CA PRO A 191 12.21 -5.58 -12.14
C PRO A 191 12.87 -4.25 -11.72
N VAL A 192 13.46 -4.22 -10.52
CA VAL A 192 14.00 -3.01 -9.89
C VAL A 192 15.37 -3.25 -9.24
N THR A 193 16.12 -4.23 -9.75
CA THR A 193 17.34 -4.78 -9.14
C THR A 193 18.39 -3.72 -8.78
N ASP A 194 18.61 -2.73 -9.65
CA ASP A 194 19.75 -1.81 -9.52
C ASP A 194 19.59 -0.79 -8.39
N LYS A 195 18.37 -0.60 -7.87
CA LYS A 195 18.09 0.44 -6.84
C LYS A 195 18.05 -0.08 -5.42
N THR A 196 18.16 -1.40 -5.24
CA THR A 196 18.03 -2.07 -3.93
C THR A 196 19.26 -1.89 -3.03
N THR A 197 20.40 -1.51 -3.61
CA THR A 197 21.67 -1.23 -2.93
C THR A 197 21.80 0.23 -2.48
N SER A 198 20.93 1.12 -2.97
CA SER A 198 20.92 2.53 -2.58
C SER A 198 20.72 2.67 -1.07
N LYS A 199 21.51 3.57 -0.46
CA LYS A 199 21.36 3.91 0.96
C LYS A 199 20.15 4.81 1.15
N VAL A 200 19.41 4.58 2.23
CA VAL A 200 18.29 5.45 2.65
C VAL A 200 18.86 6.80 3.09
N PRO A 201 18.45 7.92 2.48
CA PRO A 201 18.90 9.25 2.90
C PRO A 201 18.36 9.64 4.28
N PRO A 202 19.04 10.54 5.02
CA PRO A 202 18.53 11.05 6.28
C PRO A 202 17.20 11.80 6.08
N ARG A 203 16.39 11.91 7.14
CA ARG A 203 15.08 12.59 7.13
C ARG A 203 14.09 11.99 6.11
N THR A 204 14.21 10.70 5.82
CA THR A 204 13.26 9.95 4.99
C THR A 204 12.29 9.13 5.83
N ASN A 205 12.61 8.94 7.11
CA ASN A 205 11.81 8.29 8.14
C ASN A 205 11.76 9.19 9.39
N GLY A 206 10.81 8.92 10.28
CA GLY A 206 10.69 9.61 11.56
C GLY A 206 10.35 8.63 12.66
N TYR A 207 10.87 8.85 13.86
CA TYR A 207 10.63 7.95 14.98
C TYR A 207 9.13 7.83 15.28
N GLY A 208 8.64 6.58 15.31
CA GLY A 208 7.25 6.28 15.57
C GLY A 208 6.27 6.68 14.47
N LEU A 209 6.74 7.02 13.26
CA LEU A 209 5.87 7.05 12.08
C LEU A 209 5.48 5.64 11.66
N SER A 210 4.34 5.52 11.00
CA SER A 210 3.81 4.26 10.51
C SER A 210 4.75 3.58 9.49
N ARG A 211 4.61 2.25 9.38
CA ARG A 211 5.29 1.45 8.34
C ARG A 211 4.91 1.87 6.93
N GLY A 212 3.64 2.18 6.67
CA GLY A 212 3.14 2.52 5.33
C GLY A 212 3.76 3.80 4.77
N SER A 213 3.65 4.90 5.53
CA SER A 213 4.23 6.20 5.15
C SER A 213 5.76 6.15 5.12
N THR A 214 6.39 5.43 6.05
CA THR A 214 7.86 5.22 6.04
C THR A 214 8.30 4.43 4.81
N LEU A 215 7.62 3.34 4.47
CA LEU A 215 7.90 2.55 3.25
C LEU A 215 7.76 3.42 1.99
N ALA A 216 6.72 4.24 1.91
CA ALA A 216 6.50 5.15 0.78
C ALA A 216 7.65 6.15 0.63
N ALA A 217 8.11 6.71 1.75
CA ALA A 217 9.18 7.70 1.74
C ALA A 217 10.54 7.09 1.33
N ILE A 218 10.94 5.95 1.91
CA ILE A 218 12.23 5.31 1.57
C ILE A 218 12.25 4.81 0.13
N LEU A 219 11.12 4.30 -0.38
CA LEU A 219 10.99 3.91 -1.78
C LEU A 219 11.03 5.14 -2.70
N SER A 220 10.35 6.23 -2.33
CA SER A 220 10.36 7.47 -3.11
C SER A 220 11.77 8.00 -3.31
N ALA A 221 12.62 7.98 -2.27
CA ALA A 221 14.02 8.39 -2.37
C ALA A 221 14.83 7.60 -3.41
N ALA A 222 14.49 6.32 -3.62
CA ALA A 222 15.07 5.50 -4.70
C ALA A 222 14.34 5.66 -6.05
N GLY A 223 13.37 6.56 -6.17
CA GLY A 223 12.55 6.71 -7.37
C GLY A 223 11.56 5.56 -7.59
N LEU A 224 11.19 4.87 -6.51
CA LEU A 224 10.24 3.76 -6.49
C LEU A 224 8.95 4.17 -5.81
N ALA A 225 7.94 3.34 -5.97
CA ALA A 225 6.69 3.43 -5.27
C ALA A 225 6.16 2.03 -5.01
N PHE A 226 5.23 1.92 -4.06
CA PHE A 226 4.46 0.70 -3.89
C PHE A 226 2.97 0.98 -4.01
N HIS A 227 2.22 -0.05 -4.36
CA HIS A 227 0.78 -0.03 -4.27
C HIS A 227 0.29 -1.43 -3.90
N PRO A 228 -0.85 -1.54 -3.18
CA PRO A 228 -1.44 -2.84 -2.98
C PRO A 228 -2.05 -3.34 -4.29
N ARG A 229 -2.04 -4.66 -4.46
CA ARG A 229 -2.67 -5.38 -5.55
C ARG A 229 -3.46 -6.54 -4.98
N ARG A 230 -4.68 -6.74 -5.47
CA ARG A 230 -5.46 -7.93 -5.15
C ARG A 230 -5.15 -9.03 -6.15
N THR A 231 -4.74 -10.19 -5.65
CA THR A 231 -4.54 -11.40 -6.47
C THR A 231 -5.88 -11.99 -6.92
N PRO A 232 -5.90 -12.87 -7.94
CA PRO A 232 -7.10 -13.63 -8.31
C PRO A 232 -7.67 -14.50 -7.18
N THR A 233 -6.84 -14.84 -6.19
CA THR A 233 -7.27 -15.59 -4.98
C THR A 233 -7.92 -14.71 -3.91
N GLY A 234 -7.97 -13.38 -4.13
CA GLY A 234 -8.50 -12.41 -3.18
C GLY A 234 -7.51 -11.95 -2.11
N ARG A 235 -6.28 -12.49 -2.07
CA ARG A 235 -5.20 -12.02 -1.20
C ARG A 235 -4.68 -10.66 -1.64
N VAL A 236 -4.21 -9.86 -0.70
CA VAL A 236 -3.56 -8.57 -0.96
C VAL A 236 -2.05 -8.76 -0.89
N GLU A 237 -1.35 -8.22 -1.88
CA GLU A 237 0.11 -8.15 -1.92
C GLU A 237 0.55 -6.71 -2.17
N LEU A 238 1.78 -6.37 -1.79
CA LEU A 238 2.34 -5.04 -1.96
C LEU A 238 3.35 -5.07 -3.11
N VAL A 239 3.00 -4.47 -4.23
CA VAL A 239 3.84 -4.44 -5.42
C VAL A 239 4.72 -3.19 -5.38
N ILE A 240 6.03 -3.38 -5.45
CA ILE A 240 7.03 -2.31 -5.54
C ILE A 240 7.50 -2.20 -6.98
N GLY A 241 7.50 -1.00 -7.53
CA GLY A 241 7.93 -0.74 -8.90
C GLY A 241 8.46 0.68 -9.10
N ALA A 242 8.89 0.96 -10.32
CA ALA A 242 9.16 2.34 -10.73
C ALA A 242 7.88 3.17 -10.57
N ARG A 243 8.06 4.44 -10.18
CA ARG A 243 6.92 5.34 -9.99
C ARG A 243 6.36 5.74 -11.35
N ASP A 244 5.26 5.11 -11.74
CA ASP A 244 4.49 5.40 -12.94
C ASP A 244 3.35 6.39 -12.61
N ALA A 245 3.12 7.37 -13.50
CA ALA A 245 2.03 8.33 -13.37
C ALA A 245 0.64 7.69 -13.55
N ALA A 246 0.54 6.59 -14.29
CA ALA A 246 -0.72 5.88 -14.51
C ALA A 246 -1.12 5.00 -13.32
N THR A 247 -0.17 4.59 -12.48
CA THR A 247 -0.41 3.70 -11.35
C THR A 247 -0.58 4.48 -10.05
N ARG A 248 -1.77 4.39 -9.44
CA ARG A 248 -2.04 5.01 -8.14
C ARG A 248 -1.16 4.37 -7.08
N SER A 249 -0.14 5.10 -6.64
CA SER A 249 0.83 4.67 -5.63
C SER A 249 0.36 5.03 -4.22
N TRP A 250 0.80 4.26 -3.23
CA TRP A 250 0.63 4.60 -1.83
C TRP A 250 1.31 5.94 -1.52
N PRO A 251 0.62 6.90 -0.88
CA PRO A 251 1.13 8.26 -0.75
C PRO A 251 2.22 8.38 0.33
N LEU A 252 3.05 9.42 0.22
CA LEU A 252 3.95 9.84 1.29
C LEU A 252 3.13 10.62 2.33
N GLY A 253 2.39 9.87 3.15
CA GLY A 253 1.40 10.40 4.07
C GLY A 253 0.14 10.96 3.41
N TRP A 254 -0.89 11.05 4.23
CA TRP A 254 -2.24 11.45 3.87
C TRP A 254 -2.49 12.91 4.21
N PRO A 255 -3.42 13.57 3.51
CA PRO A 255 -3.93 14.86 3.96
C PRO A 255 -4.48 14.78 5.39
N PRO A 256 -4.28 15.81 6.23
CA PRO A 256 -4.86 15.88 7.56
C PRO A 256 -6.38 15.74 7.53
N ARG A 257 -6.94 14.99 8.47
CA ARG A 257 -8.40 14.85 8.65
C ARG A 257 -9.01 16.05 9.39
N LEU A 258 -8.21 16.70 10.25
CA LEU A 258 -8.60 17.87 11.02
C LEU A 258 -7.94 19.13 10.47
N THR A 259 -8.30 20.29 11.01
CA THR A 259 -7.58 21.53 10.71
C THR A 259 -6.11 21.41 11.11
N ARG A 260 -5.24 22.21 10.47
CA ARG A 260 -3.79 22.16 10.73
C ARG A 260 -3.45 22.40 12.20
N LEU A 261 -4.13 23.35 12.83
CA LEU A 261 -3.97 23.67 14.26
C LEU A 261 -4.32 22.48 15.16
N LYS A 262 -5.41 21.76 14.87
CA LYS A 262 -5.80 20.57 15.64
C LYS A 262 -4.89 19.38 15.37
N THR A 263 -4.36 19.27 14.15
CA THR A 263 -3.51 18.15 13.72
C THR A 263 -2.10 18.23 14.33
N ALA A 264 -1.51 19.43 14.38
CA ALA A 264 -0.16 19.63 14.92
C ALA A 264 -0.09 20.95 15.72
N PRO A 265 -0.69 21.01 16.93
CA PRO A 265 -0.80 22.26 17.71
C PRO A 265 0.56 22.89 18.05
N SER A 266 1.58 22.06 18.30
CA SER A 266 2.94 22.51 18.62
C SER A 266 3.54 23.40 17.53
N LEU A 267 3.19 23.19 16.25
CA LEU A 267 3.66 24.02 15.14
C LEU A 267 3.13 25.47 15.19
N PHE A 268 2.03 25.71 15.89
CA PHE A 268 1.40 27.04 15.93
C PHE A 268 1.80 27.86 17.17
N LYS A 269 2.62 27.30 18.07
CA LYS A 269 3.19 28.02 19.20
C LYS A 269 4.11 29.14 18.69
N ILE A 270 3.95 30.34 19.24
CA ILE A 270 4.76 31.52 18.92
C ILE A 270 6.05 31.47 19.73
N VAL A 271 7.18 31.67 19.07
CA VAL A 271 8.52 31.68 19.66
C VAL A 271 9.33 32.87 19.14
N PRO A 272 10.23 33.43 19.95
CA PRO A 272 11.26 34.35 19.45
C PRO A 272 12.26 33.55 18.60
N VAL A 273 12.60 34.07 17.44
CA VAL A 273 13.56 33.44 16.52
C VAL A 273 14.53 34.50 16.02
N ASN A 274 15.81 34.16 16.00
CA ASN A 274 16.86 34.89 15.32
C ASN A 274 17.79 33.86 14.66
N LEU A 275 17.91 33.89 13.34
CA LEU A 275 18.77 33.00 12.56
C LEU A 275 19.67 33.85 11.68
N ASP A 276 20.98 33.64 11.78
CA ASP A 276 21.96 34.27 10.91
C ASP A 276 22.72 33.19 10.15
N LYS A 277 22.50 33.13 8.83
CA LYS A 277 23.12 32.19 7.88
C LYS A 277 23.22 30.75 8.40
N SER A 278 22.24 30.30 9.18
CA SER A 278 22.28 28.99 9.84
C SER A 278 22.01 27.88 8.83
N PRO A 279 22.68 26.71 8.88
CA PRO A 279 22.43 25.63 7.94
C PRO A 279 20.95 25.17 7.96
N LEU A 280 20.31 25.13 6.79
CA LEU A 280 18.86 24.87 6.69
C LEU A 280 18.46 23.54 7.33
N LEU A 281 19.28 22.50 7.13
CA LEU A 281 19.03 21.17 7.66
C LEU A 281 19.09 21.11 9.20
N GLU A 282 19.99 21.87 9.82
CA GLU A 282 20.06 21.98 11.29
C GLU A 282 18.86 22.72 11.84
N VAL A 283 18.40 23.77 11.15
CA VAL A 283 17.17 24.48 11.53
C VAL A 283 15.95 23.56 11.41
N ILE A 284 15.87 22.73 10.37
CA ILE A 284 14.81 21.71 10.22
C ILE A 284 14.83 20.72 11.38
N ASP A 285 16.01 20.21 11.75
CA ASP A 285 16.14 19.27 12.87
C ASP A 285 15.76 19.92 14.20
N ALA A 286 16.20 21.16 14.45
CA ALA A 286 15.85 21.92 15.63
C ALA A 286 14.33 22.12 15.75
N ILE A 287 13.65 22.45 14.64
CA ILE A 287 12.19 22.56 14.61
C ILE A 287 11.54 21.21 14.92
N ALA A 288 12.01 20.13 14.29
CA ALA A 288 11.45 18.79 14.52
C ALA A 288 11.58 18.37 15.99
N VAL A 289 12.72 18.62 16.62
CA VAL A 289 12.96 18.34 18.05
C VAL A 289 12.06 19.20 18.94
N LYS A 290 12.00 20.52 18.71
CA LYS A 290 11.23 21.45 19.57
C LYS A 290 9.72 21.29 19.45
N THR A 291 9.25 20.80 18.30
CA THR A 291 7.81 20.63 18.03
C THR A 291 7.33 19.20 18.21
N GLU A 292 8.27 18.24 18.32
CA GLU A 292 8.02 16.79 18.30
C GLU A 292 7.27 16.31 17.04
N VAL A 293 7.24 17.16 16.00
CA VAL A 293 6.64 16.84 14.70
C VAL A 293 7.77 16.58 13.71
N PRO A 294 7.97 15.33 13.25
CA PRO A 294 9.02 15.01 12.31
C PRO A 294 8.93 15.85 11.03
N MET A 295 10.07 16.29 10.52
CA MET A 295 10.18 16.96 9.23
C MET A 295 10.92 16.04 8.25
N LEU A 296 10.20 15.49 7.28
CA LEU A 296 10.73 14.60 6.25
C LEU A 296 11.09 15.37 4.98
N ILE A 297 12.05 14.86 4.22
CA ILE A 297 12.52 15.43 2.96
C ILE A 297 12.14 14.52 1.79
N ASP A 298 11.48 15.10 0.78
CA ASP A 298 11.24 14.42 -0.50
C ASP A 298 12.50 14.49 -1.39
N HIS A 299 13.46 13.62 -1.08
CA HIS A 299 14.76 13.55 -1.78
C HIS A 299 14.63 13.38 -3.29
N ARG A 300 13.57 12.73 -3.77
CA ARG A 300 13.34 12.54 -5.21
C ARG A 300 12.94 13.84 -5.89
N ALA A 301 11.94 14.53 -5.34
CA ALA A 301 11.46 15.78 -5.92
C ALA A 301 12.58 16.83 -5.95
N ILE A 302 13.35 16.91 -4.86
CA ILE A 302 14.47 17.84 -4.70
C ILE A 302 15.66 17.45 -5.58
N GLY A 303 15.97 16.15 -5.69
CA GLY A 303 17.02 15.65 -6.58
C GLY A 303 16.70 15.93 -8.05
N THR A 304 15.42 15.83 -8.45
CA THR A 304 14.96 16.14 -9.80
C THR A 304 15.10 17.63 -10.13
N SER A 305 14.95 18.51 -9.14
CA SER A 305 15.15 19.96 -9.30
C SER A 305 16.61 20.42 -9.15
N ARG A 306 17.58 19.49 -9.05
CA ARG A 306 19.03 19.75 -8.91
C ARG A 306 19.40 20.67 -7.72
N LEU A 307 18.57 20.74 -6.69
CA LEU A 307 18.84 21.55 -5.50
C LEU A 307 19.77 20.79 -4.55
N LYS A 308 20.85 21.45 -4.08
CA LYS A 308 21.77 20.89 -3.07
C LYS A 308 21.35 21.38 -1.68
N LEU A 309 20.63 20.55 -0.93
CA LEU A 309 20.11 20.92 0.40
C LEU A 309 21.20 21.29 1.41
N ASN A 310 22.35 20.62 1.35
CA ASN A 310 23.43 20.81 2.32
C ASN A 310 24.10 22.19 2.22
N SER A 311 23.93 22.91 1.11
CA SER A 311 24.50 24.26 0.92
C SER A 311 23.51 25.38 1.23
N LEU A 312 22.27 25.06 1.61
CA LEU A 312 21.25 26.07 1.87
C LEU A 312 21.34 26.57 3.30
N THR A 313 21.18 27.88 3.47
CA THR A 313 21.17 28.55 4.77
C THR A 313 19.86 29.29 5.00
N ALA A 314 19.51 29.50 6.26
CA ALA A 314 18.34 30.25 6.69
C ALA A 314 18.77 31.51 7.43
N THR A 315 18.25 32.66 7.01
CA THR A 315 18.41 33.94 7.70
C THR A 315 17.04 34.49 8.05
N VAL A 316 16.81 34.76 9.33
CA VAL A 316 15.57 35.31 9.86
C VAL A 316 15.93 36.33 10.93
N PRO A 317 15.67 37.64 10.73
CA PRO A 317 15.95 38.65 11.72
C PRO A 317 15.12 38.40 12.99
N ALA A 318 15.61 38.91 14.12
CA ALA A 318 14.95 38.78 15.42
C ALA A 318 13.47 39.16 15.36
N LYS A 319 12.59 38.17 15.49
CA LYS A 319 11.13 38.37 15.49
C LYS A 319 10.41 37.28 16.26
N LYS A 320 9.20 37.58 16.72
CA LYS A 320 8.26 36.58 17.25
C LYS A 320 7.47 35.99 16.09
N THR A 321 7.48 34.66 15.95
CA THR A 321 6.71 33.97 14.89
C THR A 321 6.35 32.55 15.33
N SER A 322 5.40 31.90 14.66
CA SER A 322 5.10 30.49 14.93
C SER A 322 6.06 29.56 14.20
N TRP A 323 6.27 28.34 14.70
CA TRP A 323 7.08 27.34 14.00
C TRP A 323 6.58 27.07 12.58
N PHE A 324 5.26 27.04 12.38
CA PHE A 324 4.64 26.85 11.07
C PHE A 324 5.00 27.97 10.08
N GLN A 325 5.04 29.22 10.55
CA GLN A 325 5.42 30.36 9.73
C GLN A 325 6.94 30.45 9.55
N LEU A 326 7.73 30.05 10.55
CA LEU A 326 9.18 29.92 10.44
C LEU A 326 9.54 28.94 9.32
N GLN A 327 8.92 27.75 9.29
CA GLN A 327 9.12 26.75 8.24
C GLN A 327 8.91 27.36 6.84
N LYS A 328 7.82 28.13 6.65
CA LYS A 328 7.58 28.86 5.39
C LYS A 328 8.72 29.83 5.06
N THR A 329 9.14 30.60 6.06
CA THR A 329 10.14 31.66 5.89
C THR A 329 11.50 31.07 5.49
N ILE A 330 11.87 29.91 6.04
CA ILE A 330 13.16 29.27 5.75
C ILE A 330 13.14 28.38 4.49
N THR A 331 11.98 27.84 4.08
CA THR A 331 11.90 26.96 2.88
C THR A 331 11.65 27.73 1.59
N ASN A 332 10.74 28.71 1.60
CA ASN A 332 10.29 29.38 0.38
C ASN A 332 11.39 30.09 -0.43
N PRO A 333 12.37 30.78 0.19
CA PRO A 333 13.47 31.41 -0.55
C PRO A 333 14.29 30.42 -1.39
N HIS A 334 14.27 29.15 -1.04
CA HIS A 334 15.00 28.07 -1.73
C HIS A 334 14.13 27.29 -2.72
N HIS A 335 12.97 27.84 -3.10
CA HIS A 335 11.96 27.17 -3.94
C HIS A 335 11.42 25.85 -3.35
N LEU A 336 11.54 25.71 -2.03
CA LEU A 336 10.97 24.60 -1.27
C LEU A 336 9.62 25.00 -0.67
N THR A 337 8.73 24.03 -0.58
CA THR A 337 7.47 24.11 0.14
C THR A 337 7.43 23.05 1.25
N ARG A 338 6.41 23.16 2.08
CA ARG A 338 6.15 22.28 3.20
C ARG A 338 4.68 21.92 3.19
N ASP A 339 4.40 20.65 3.40
CA ASP A 339 3.04 20.14 3.46
C ASP A 339 2.84 19.36 4.76
N LEU A 340 1.82 19.72 5.52
CA LEU A 340 1.47 19.00 6.74
C LEU A 340 0.72 17.73 6.33
N ARG A 341 1.28 16.58 6.67
CA ARG A 341 0.72 15.26 6.40
C ARG A 341 0.47 14.51 7.69
N ILE A 342 -0.36 13.49 7.60
CA ILE A 342 -0.53 12.48 8.65
C ILE A 342 -0.17 11.11 8.09
N ASP A 343 0.34 10.24 8.94
CA ASP A 343 0.53 8.84 8.58
C ASP A 343 -0.76 8.01 8.75
N GLU A 344 -0.67 6.70 8.54
CA GLU A 344 -1.80 5.77 8.71
C GLU A 344 -2.31 5.71 10.16
N SER A 345 -1.47 6.01 11.16
CA SER A 345 -1.87 6.10 12.56
C SER A 345 -2.45 7.45 12.95
N GLY A 346 -2.48 8.42 12.02
CA GLY A 346 -2.90 9.79 12.26
C GLY A 346 -1.80 10.68 12.85
N LYS A 347 -0.56 10.18 12.98
CA LYS A 347 0.56 10.95 13.52
C LYS A 347 1.00 12.02 12.52
N PRO A 348 1.13 13.29 12.93
CA PRO A 348 1.50 14.37 12.02
C PRO A 348 3.00 14.35 11.70
N PHE A 349 3.33 14.76 10.48
CA PHE A 349 4.68 15.11 10.07
C PHE A 349 4.63 16.18 8.98
N VAL A 350 5.73 16.93 8.80
CA VAL A 350 5.87 17.91 7.73
C VAL A 350 6.70 17.30 6.60
N LEU A 351 6.17 17.29 5.39
CA LEU A 351 6.91 16.91 4.18
C LEU A 351 7.49 18.16 3.52
N VAL A 352 8.81 18.27 3.47
CA VAL A 352 9.54 19.30 2.73
C VAL A 352 9.78 18.81 1.31
N THR A 353 9.29 19.55 0.32
CA THR A 353 9.36 19.18 -1.11
C THR A 353 9.50 20.44 -1.97
N VAL A 354 9.61 20.30 -3.29
CA VAL A 354 9.74 21.44 -4.21
C VAL A 354 8.38 22.09 -4.47
N ILE A 355 8.36 23.41 -4.72
CA ILE A 355 7.17 24.09 -5.20
C ILE A 355 6.83 23.56 -6.60
N GLN A 356 5.72 22.83 -6.73
CA GLN A 356 5.23 22.45 -8.05
C GLN A 356 4.53 23.64 -8.72
N PRO A 357 4.87 23.99 -9.97
CA PRO A 357 4.10 24.99 -10.70
C PRO A 357 2.67 24.47 -10.87
N LYS A 358 1.67 25.33 -10.60
CA LYS A 358 0.28 25.03 -10.95
C LYS A 358 0.25 24.73 -12.46
N ARG A 359 0.00 23.48 -12.84
CA ARG A 359 -0.37 23.18 -14.23
C ARG A 359 -1.63 23.99 -14.53
N ALA A 360 -1.55 24.87 -15.52
CA ALA A 360 -2.74 25.50 -16.09
C ALA A 360 -3.72 24.38 -16.46
N ARG A 361 -4.98 24.53 -16.05
CA ARG A 361 -6.05 23.67 -16.58
C ARG A 361 -6.08 23.98 -18.08
N LEU A 362 -5.74 23.00 -18.90
CA LEU A 362 -6.20 23.00 -20.28
C LEU A 362 -7.66 22.57 -20.17
N ASP A 363 -8.53 23.54 -20.40
CA ASP A 363 -9.99 23.36 -20.51
C ASP A 363 -10.34 22.52 -21.75
#